data_AF-A0A7V9HMH9-F1
#
_entry.id   AF-A0A7V9HMH9-F1
#
_cell.length_a   1.000
_cell.length_b   1.000
_cell.length_c   1.000
_cell.angle_alpha   90.00
_cell.angle_beta   90.00
_cell.angle_gamma   90.00
#
_symmetry.space_group_name_H-M   'P 1'
#
loop_
_entity.id
_entity.type
_entity.pdbx_description
1 polymer ?
#
loop_
_entity_poly.entity_id
_entity_poly.type
_entity_poly.pdbx_seq_one_letter_code
_entity_poly.pdbx_strand_id
1 'polypeptide(L)'
;MSRPPVLYERDIELQASEVLEAYERLSGSPIGLPVPIERIAHQVLDLPVVWEPLDSLPGKEVVSKYKHAGFGKPAYIALNERLINTSFEQYRGLENTAIAHETGHGIFTPNAVVSVSSISA
;
A
#
# COMPACT_ATOMS: atom_id res chain seq x y z
N MET A 1 6.51 14.16 -22.26
CA MET A 1 6.34 13.40 -21.01
C MET A 1 6.90 14.27 -19.90
N SER A 2 6.10 14.62 -18.89
CA SER A 2 6.62 15.30 -17.70
C SER A 2 7.59 14.37 -16.98
N ARG A 3 8.70 14.91 -16.47
CA ARG A 3 9.58 14.16 -15.59
C ARG A 3 8.75 13.71 -14.37
N PRO A 4 8.87 12.45 -13.91
CA PRO A 4 8.22 12.06 -12.66
C PRO A 4 8.70 12.98 -11.54
N PRO A 5 7.83 13.37 -10.59
CA PRO A 5 8.22 14.22 -9.48
C PRO A 5 9.34 13.54 -8.70
N VAL A 6 10.33 14.33 -8.28
CA VAL A 6 11.31 13.86 -7.29
C VAL A 6 10.59 13.88 -5.94
N LEU A 7 10.41 12.69 -5.35
CA LEU A 7 9.92 12.58 -3.98
C LEU A 7 11.11 12.77 -3.03
N TYR A 8 11.02 13.75 -2.13
CA TYR A 8 12.01 13.90 -1.07
C TYR A 8 11.66 12.98 0.09
N GLU A 9 12.68 12.44 0.76
CA GLU A 9 12.51 11.55 1.92
C GLU A 9 11.59 12.16 2.97
N ARG A 10 11.77 13.45 3.27
CA ARG A 10 10.90 14.20 4.19
C ARG A 10 9.42 14.14 3.80
N ASP A 11 9.10 14.24 2.51
CA ASP A 11 7.71 14.24 2.04
C ASP A 11 7.10 12.82 2.18
N ILE A 12 7.92 11.79 1.95
CA ILE A 12 7.53 10.39 2.14
C ILE A 12 7.26 10.12 3.63
N GLU A 13 8.15 10.56 4.52
CA GLU A 13 7.99 10.41 5.97
C GLU A 13 6.76 11.14 6.50
N LEU A 14 6.56 12.39 6.07
CA LEU A 14 5.39 13.18 6.47
C LEU A 14 4.09 12.48 6.07
N GLN A 15 4.01 12.02 4.82
CA GLN A 15 2.82 11.36 4.32
C GLN A 15 2.57 10.01 5.02
N ALA A 16 3.64 9.27 5.34
CA ALA A 16 3.54 8.05 6.13
C ALA A 16 3.02 8.34 7.55
N SER A 17 3.53 9.38 8.23
CA SER A 17 3.04 9.81 9.53
C SER A 17 1.55 10.17 9.50
N GLU A 18 1.12 10.95 8.51
CA GLU A 18 -0.29 11.33 8.36
C GLU A 18 -1.23 10.11 8.20
N VAL A 19 -0.79 9.11 7.44
CA VAL A 19 -1.54 7.85 7.24
C VAL A 19 -1.63 7.05 8.54
N LEU A 20 -0.54 6.95 9.30
CA LEU A 20 -0.52 6.27 10.60
C LEU A 20 -1.45 6.96 11.60
N GLU A 21 -1.38 8.28 11.71
CA GLU A 21 -2.27 9.05 12.59
C GLU A 21 -3.74 8.95 12.16
N ALA A 22 -4.02 8.90 10.85
CA ALA A 22 -5.37 8.71 10.35
C ALA A 22 -5.95 7.36 10.79
N TYR A 23 -5.14 6.29 10.75
CA TYR A 23 -5.54 4.99 11.26
C TYR A 23 -5.79 5.00 12.77
N GLU A 24 -4.94 5.66 13.56
CA GLU A 24 -5.15 5.77 15.02
C GLU A 24 -6.47 6.48 15.35
N ARG A 25 -6.79 7.56 14.62
CA ARG A 25 -8.07 8.27 14.75
C ARG A 25 -9.27 7.39 14.39
N LEU A 26 -9.18 6.62 13.29
CA LEU A 26 -10.27 5.74 12.84
C LEU A 26 -10.47 4.52 13.75
N SER A 27 -9.38 3.94 14.25
CA SER A 27 -9.40 2.75 15.11
C SER A 27 -9.65 3.08 16.59
N GLY A 28 -9.45 4.34 16.99
CA GLY A 28 -9.57 4.78 18.38
C GLY A 28 -8.49 4.20 19.30
N SER A 29 -7.38 3.71 18.74
CA SER A 29 -6.29 3.08 19.49
C SER A 29 -4.93 3.42 18.86
N PRO A 30 -3.87 3.61 19.66
CA PRO A 30 -2.52 3.78 19.13
C PRO A 30 -2.06 2.56 18.32
N ILE A 31 -1.20 2.78 17.33
CA ILE A 31 -0.58 1.70 16.56
C ILE A 31 0.40 0.95 17.45
N GLY A 32 0.20 -0.36 17.54
CA GLY A 32 1.12 -1.30 18.18
C GLY A 32 1.91 -2.13 17.16
N LEU A 33 2.91 -2.85 17.65
CA LEU A 33 3.59 -3.89 16.87
C LEU A 33 2.86 -5.23 16.99
N PRO A 34 2.75 -6.02 15.91
CA PRO A 34 3.11 -5.66 14.53
C PRO A 34 2.19 -4.58 13.95
N VAL A 35 2.75 -3.67 13.14
CA VAL A 35 1.98 -2.60 12.49
C VAL A 35 0.89 -3.23 11.62
N PRO A 36 -0.40 -2.85 11.78
CA PRO A 36 -1.52 -3.47 11.08
C PRO A 36 -1.66 -2.94 9.64
N ILE A 37 -0.61 -3.10 8.83
CA ILE A 37 -0.48 -2.43 7.52
C ILE A 37 -1.61 -2.76 6.55
N GLU A 38 -2.11 -3.99 6.54
CA GLU A 38 -3.26 -4.38 5.72
C GLU A 38 -4.52 -3.58 6.11
N ARG A 39 -4.75 -3.38 7.42
CA ARG A 39 -5.89 -2.58 7.90
C ARG A 39 -5.70 -1.11 7.59
N ILE A 40 -4.47 -0.59 7.70
CA ILE A 40 -4.14 0.79 7.34
C ILE A 40 -4.43 1.01 5.84
N ALA A 41 -3.90 0.16 4.96
CA ALA A 41 -4.13 0.23 3.52
C ALA A 41 -5.63 0.22 3.17
N HIS A 42 -6.39 -0.69 3.76
CA HIS A 42 -7.82 -0.79 3.50
C HIS A 42 -8.63 0.37 4.10
N GLN A 43 -8.43 0.72 5.37
CA GLN A 43 -9.30 1.66 6.09
C GLN A 43 -8.97 3.12 5.84
N VAL A 44 -7.69 3.45 5.61
CA VAL A 44 -7.25 4.83 5.41
C VAL A 44 -7.26 5.21 3.93
N LEU A 45 -6.87 4.27 3.06
CA LEU A 45 -6.58 4.56 1.65
C LEU A 45 -7.54 3.86 0.68
N ASP A 46 -8.50 3.08 1.17
CA ASP A 46 -9.42 2.29 0.35
C ASP A 46 -8.67 1.37 -0.63
N LEU A 47 -7.53 0.82 -0.17
CA LEU A 47 -6.69 -0.10 -0.94
C LEU A 47 -6.80 -1.51 -0.36
N PRO A 48 -7.72 -2.35 -0.87
CA PRO A 48 -7.81 -3.73 -0.44
C PRO A 48 -6.56 -4.51 -0.87
N VAL A 49 -6.14 -5.45 -0.02
CA VAL A 49 -5.05 -6.40 -0.31
C VAL A 49 -5.67 -7.71 -0.78
N VAL A 50 -5.22 -8.22 -1.92
CA VAL A 50 -5.68 -9.48 -2.48
C VAL A 50 -4.51 -10.37 -2.87
N TRP A 51 -4.69 -11.67 -2.73
CA TRP A 51 -3.77 -12.68 -3.26
C TRP A 51 -4.22 -13.06 -4.67
N GLU A 52 -3.32 -12.94 -5.64
CA GLU A 52 -3.56 -13.35 -7.02
C GLU A 52 -2.26 -13.83 -7.69
N PRO A 53 -2.33 -14.61 -8.77
CA PRO A 53 -1.11 -15.06 -9.45
C PRO A 53 -0.47 -13.90 -10.20
N LEU A 54 0.80 -13.60 -9.86
CA LEU A 54 1.61 -12.62 -10.59
C LEU A 54 2.71 -13.33 -11.38
N ASP A 55 2.79 -13.00 -12.66
CA ASP A 55 3.83 -13.52 -13.54
C ASP A 55 5.19 -12.91 -13.18
N SER A 56 6.20 -13.77 -13.14
CA SER A 56 7.59 -13.43 -12.84
C SER A 56 8.47 -13.79 -14.03
N LEU A 57 9.48 -12.97 -14.32
CA LEU A 57 10.50 -13.34 -15.31
C LEU A 57 11.51 -14.29 -14.67
N PRO A 58 12.21 -15.14 -15.45
CA PRO A 58 13.28 -15.98 -14.90
C PRO A 58 14.30 -15.15 -14.11
N GLY A 59 14.48 -15.51 -12.83
CA GLY A 59 15.37 -14.80 -11.91
C GLY A 59 14.86 -13.46 -11.37
N LYS A 60 13.61 -13.06 -11.67
CA LYS A 60 12.98 -11.85 -11.14
C LYS A 60 11.64 -12.18 -10.52
N GLU A 61 11.66 -12.41 -9.22
CA GLU A 61 10.46 -12.64 -8.43
C GLU A 61 9.65 -11.34 -8.28
N VAL A 62 8.37 -11.40 -8.62
CA VAL A 62 7.42 -10.32 -8.36
C VAL A 62 6.65 -10.67 -7.10
N VAL A 63 6.95 -9.98 -6.00
CA VAL A 63 6.32 -10.24 -4.68
C VAL A 63 4.92 -9.62 -4.60
N SER A 64 4.78 -8.41 -5.15
CA SER A 64 3.56 -7.63 -5.09
C SER A 64 3.42 -6.70 -6.29
N LYS A 65 2.23 -6.12 -6.46
CA LYS A 65 1.97 -5.10 -7.47
C LYS A 65 0.79 -4.21 -7.07
N TYR A 66 0.98 -2.90 -7.16
CA TYR A 66 -0.11 -1.94 -7.15
C TYR A 66 -0.91 -2.02 -8.46
N LYS A 67 -2.22 -2.15 -8.34
CA LYS A 67 -3.16 -2.24 -9.45
C LYS A 67 -3.96 -0.95 -9.49
N HIS A 68 -3.71 -0.15 -10.52
CA HIS A 68 -4.44 1.09 -10.73
C HIS A 68 -5.94 0.85 -10.90
N ALA A 69 -6.72 1.82 -10.43
CA ALA A 69 -8.14 1.88 -10.76
C ALA A 69 -8.34 1.89 -12.28
N GLY A 70 -9.37 1.18 -12.73
CA GLY A 70 -9.78 1.09 -14.13
C GLY A 70 -11.30 1.23 -14.27
N PHE A 71 -11.84 1.07 -15.48
CA PHE A 71 -13.28 1.17 -15.72
C PHE A 71 -14.08 0.20 -14.84
N GLY A 72 -14.74 0.75 -13.81
CA GLY A 72 -15.57 0.00 -12.86
C GLY A 72 -14.81 -0.86 -11.85
N LYS A 73 -13.49 -0.68 -11.71
CA LYS A 73 -12.66 -1.45 -10.76
C LYS A 73 -11.82 -0.50 -9.90
N PRO A 74 -11.92 -0.57 -8.55
CA PRO A 74 -11.09 0.25 -7.68
C PRO A 74 -9.62 -0.15 -7.77
N ALA A 75 -8.74 0.72 -7.30
CA ALA A 75 -7.34 0.37 -7.11
C ALA A 75 -7.19 -0.67 -5.98
N TYR A 76 -6.17 -1.51 -6.04
CA TYR A 76 -5.92 -2.52 -5.02
C TYR A 76 -4.44 -2.96 -5.00
N ILE A 77 -4.05 -3.66 -3.94
CA ILE A 77 -2.72 -4.25 -3.78
C ILE A 77 -2.83 -5.75 -4.08
N ALA A 78 -2.07 -6.22 -5.06
CA ALA A 78 -1.94 -7.65 -5.36
C ALA A 78 -0.66 -8.21 -4.71
N LEU A 79 -0.79 -9.24 -3.88
CA LEU A 79 0.31 -10.08 -3.41
C LEU A 79 0.37 -11.35 -4.25
N ASN A 80 1.58 -11.82 -4.57
CA ASN A 80 1.75 -12.98 -5.43
C ASN A 80 1.43 -14.28 -4.70
N GLU A 81 0.28 -14.87 -5.03
CA GLU A 81 -0.17 -16.13 -4.41
C GLU A 81 0.81 -17.29 -4.63
N ARG A 82 1.59 -17.25 -5.72
CA ARG A 82 2.57 -18.29 -6.06
C ARG A 82 3.72 -18.36 -5.06
N LEU A 83 3.90 -17.31 -4.26
CA LEU A 83 4.99 -17.18 -3.29
C LEU A 83 4.57 -17.47 -1.84
N ILE A 84 3.29 -17.79 -1.60
CA ILE A 84 2.75 -18.05 -0.25
C ILE A 84 3.61 -19.10 0.47
N ASN A 85 3.77 -20.28 -0.14
CA ASN A 85 4.49 -21.41 0.45
C ASN A 85 6.01 -21.37 0.17
N THR A 86 6.56 -20.21 -0.19
CA THR A 86 8.00 -20.03 -0.44
C THR A 86 8.49 -18.75 0.24
N SER A 87 8.55 -17.63 -0.47
CA SER A 87 9.16 -16.39 0.02
C SER A 87 8.40 -15.80 1.22
N PHE A 88 7.06 -15.83 1.24
CA PHE A 88 6.30 -15.27 2.36
C PHE A 88 6.44 -16.10 3.65
N GLU A 89 6.52 -17.43 3.56
CA GLU A 89 6.82 -18.30 4.70
C GLU A 89 8.28 -18.16 5.17
N GLN A 90 9.23 -18.04 4.24
CA GLN A 90 10.66 -17.98 4.55
C GLN A 90 11.07 -16.64 5.18
N TYR A 91 10.50 -15.52 4.73
CA TYR A 91 10.92 -14.18 5.11
C TYR A 91 9.82 -13.46 5.90
N ARG A 92 9.86 -13.63 7.22
CA ARG A 92 8.93 -12.91 8.13
C ARG A 92 9.04 -11.40 7.93
N GLY A 93 7.91 -10.76 7.67
CA GLY A 93 7.82 -9.32 7.41
C GLY A 93 7.87 -8.93 5.94
N LEU A 94 8.14 -9.87 5.02
CA LEU A 94 8.07 -9.62 3.57
C LEU A 94 6.67 -9.15 3.17
N GLU A 95 5.62 -9.79 3.69
CA GLU A 95 4.24 -9.39 3.46
C GLU A 95 3.98 -7.95 3.90
N ASN A 96 4.31 -7.60 5.15
CA ASN A 96 4.12 -6.25 5.65
C ASN A 96 4.91 -5.21 4.83
N THR A 97 6.12 -5.55 4.43
CA THR A 97 6.99 -4.68 3.62
C THR A 97 6.43 -4.49 2.22
N ALA A 98 5.93 -5.56 1.60
CA ALA A 98 5.30 -5.52 0.28
C ALA A 98 4.03 -4.67 0.32
N ILE A 99 3.15 -4.89 1.29
CA ILE A 99 1.93 -4.08 1.45
C ILE A 99 2.28 -2.61 1.69
N ALA A 100 3.24 -2.30 2.58
CA ALA A 100 3.68 -0.93 2.83
C ALA A 100 4.27 -0.26 1.57
N HIS A 101 5.06 -1.01 0.80
CA HIS A 101 5.62 -0.53 -0.47
C HIS A 101 4.54 -0.19 -1.49
N GLU A 102 3.58 -1.09 -1.73
CA GLU A 102 2.50 -0.84 -2.69
C GLU A 102 1.52 0.24 -2.21
N THR A 103 1.35 0.36 -0.89
CA THR A 103 0.62 1.49 -0.28
C THR A 103 1.24 2.82 -0.68
N GLY A 104 2.58 2.90 -0.64
CA GLY A 104 3.33 4.07 -1.11
C GLY A 104 3.06 4.39 -2.59
N HIS A 105 2.98 3.38 -3.47
CA HIS A 105 2.58 3.59 -4.86
C HIS A 105 1.15 4.14 -4.98
N GLY A 106 0.22 3.67 -4.15
CA GLY A 106 -1.15 4.19 -4.10
C GLY A 106 -1.22 5.68 -3.74
N ILE A 107 -0.36 6.12 -2.83
CA ILE A 107 -0.26 7.52 -2.38
C ILE A 107 0.39 8.41 -3.46
N PHE A 108 1.50 7.97 -4.05
CA PHE A 108 2.36 8.83 -4.86
C PHE A 108 2.20 8.65 -6.38
N THR A 109 1.48 7.63 -6.87
CA THR A 109 1.28 7.50 -8.32
C THR A 109 0.16 8.41 -8.79
N PRO A 110 0.41 9.32 -9.75
CA PRO A 110 -0.61 10.26 -10.18
C PRO A 110 -1.70 9.56 -11.01
N ASN A 111 -2.88 9.32 -10.41
CA ASN A 111 -4.19 9.20 -11.07
C ASN A 111 -5.35 9.38 -10.06
N ALA A 112 -6.15 10.44 -10.29
CA ALA A 112 -7.51 10.74 -9.78
C ALA A 112 -7.73 11.00 -8.27
N VAL A 113 -7.82 12.29 -7.91
CA VAL A 113 -8.59 12.89 -6.79
C VAL A 113 -8.57 12.11 -5.46
N VAL A 114 -7.60 12.43 -4.59
CA VAL A 114 -7.82 12.31 -3.14
C VAL A 114 -8.38 13.65 -2.67
N SER A 115 -9.71 13.78 -2.66
CA SER A 115 -10.36 14.81 -1.85
C SER A 115 -10.26 14.32 -0.41
N VAL A 116 -9.30 14.86 0.35
CA VAL A 116 -9.40 14.85 1.80
C VAL A 116 -10.54 15.81 2.14
N SER A 117 -11.77 15.30 2.10
CA SER A 117 -12.92 16.04 2.58
C SER A 117 -12.66 16.34 4.05
N SER A 118 -12.62 17.63 4.35
CA SER A 118 -12.42 18.18 5.67
C SER A 118 -13.44 17.55 6.62
N ILE A 119 -12.98 16.69 7.53
CA ILE A 119 -13.79 16.33 8.69
C ILE A 119 -13.88 17.62 9.49
N SER A 120 -15.05 18.26 9.36
CA SER A 120 -15.39 19.50 10.04
C SER A 120 -15.41 19.28 11.55
N ALA A 121 -15.09 20.37 12.25
CA ALA A 121 -14.83 20.53 13.68
C ALA A 121 -15.76 19.80 14.65
#